data_AF-A0A432H4D6-F1
#
_entry.id   AF-A0A432H4D6-F1
#
_cell.length_a   1.000
_cell.length_b   1.000
_cell.length_c   1.000
_cell.angle_alpha   90.00
_cell.angle_beta   90.00
_cell.angle_gamma   90.00
#
_symmetry.space_group_name_H-M   'P 1'
#
loop_
_entity.id
_entity.type
_entity.pdbx_description
1 polymer ?
#
loop_
_entity_poly.entity_id
_entity_poly.type
_entity_poly.pdbx_seq_one_letter_code
_entity_poly.pdbx_strand_id
1 'polypeptide(L)'
;MSGFKRSIIGLIILVLLGGYYYFYEIRYQGKKAKEKEISEKIFPVKKADIMKVVCEKGKTTIMIEKKNGTWRITAPVKTAADSKTVNTLVSTLVGLKSFRKLSDVKWDDPDFGLAENPVRVTLYDRDGKAYKAMFGKSNPTNSYFYTLKGAD
;
A
#
# COMPACT_ATOMS: atom_id res chain seq x y z
N MET A 1 -39.10 -7.27 47.78
CA MET A 1 -38.65 -6.54 46.57
C MET A 1 -37.12 -6.34 46.48
N SER A 2 -36.29 -7.26 47.01
CA SER A 2 -34.81 -7.15 46.97
C SER A 2 -34.15 -7.78 45.73
N GLY A 3 -34.84 -8.68 45.01
CA GLY A 3 -34.32 -9.35 43.82
C GLY A 3 -34.15 -8.44 42.60
N PHE A 4 -35.07 -7.49 42.41
CA PHE A 4 -35.07 -6.59 41.25
C PHE A 4 -33.83 -5.68 41.19
N LYS A 5 -33.36 -5.20 42.35
CA LYS A 5 -32.14 -4.37 42.44
C LYS A 5 -30.88 -5.17 42.08
N ARG A 6 -30.82 -6.45 42.45
CA ARG A 6 -29.70 -7.35 42.10
C ARG A 6 -29.67 -7.66 40.60
N SER A 7 -30.83 -7.85 39.98
CA SER A 7 -30.95 -8.05 38.53
C SER A 7 -30.55 -6.80 37.74
N ILE A 8 -30.89 -5.60 38.21
CA ILE A 8 -30.46 -4.34 37.57
C ILE A 8 -28.93 -4.18 37.63
N ILE A 9 -28.33 -4.46 38.79
CA ILE A 9 -26.87 -4.39 38.94
C ILE A 9 -26.19 -5.38 37.97
N GLY A 10 -26.70 -6.61 37.86
CA GLY A 10 -26.21 -7.57 36.89
C GLY A 10 -26.33 -7.09 35.44
N LEU A 11 -27.44 -6.45 35.07
CA LEU A 11 -27.66 -5.89 33.74
C LEU A 11 -26.66 -4.76 33.43
N ILE A 12 -26.41 -3.87 34.39
CA ILE A 12 -25.44 -2.77 34.23
C ILE A 12 -24.04 -3.32 34.03
N ILE A 13 -23.64 -4.31 34.84
CA ILE A 13 -22.33 -4.98 34.68
C ILE A 13 -22.24 -5.66 33.31
N LEU A 14 -23.30 -6.32 32.85
CA LEU A 14 -23.34 -6.96 31.54
C LEU A 14 -23.18 -5.95 30.41
N VAL A 15 -23.85 -4.79 30.48
CA VAL A 15 -23.72 -3.70 29.50
C VAL A 15 -22.31 -3.10 29.54
N LEU A 16 -21.72 -2.90 30.72
CA LEU A 16 -20.36 -2.38 30.84
C LEU A 16 -19.32 -3.35 30.27
N LEU A 17 -19.42 -4.64 30.58
CA LEU A 17 -18.54 -5.68 30.03
C LEU A 17 -18.73 -5.84 28.53
N GLY A 18 -19.99 -5.87 28.06
CA GLY A 18 -20.30 -5.94 26.63
C GLY A 18 -19.81 -4.71 25.86
N GLY A 19 -19.96 -3.51 26.44
CA GLY A 19 -19.45 -2.27 25.88
C GLY A 19 -17.92 -2.22 25.85
N TYR A 20 -17.26 -2.66 26.93
CA TYR A 20 -15.80 -2.79 26.97
C TYR A 20 -15.28 -3.78 25.93
N TYR A 21 -15.87 -4.99 25.86
CA TYR A 21 -15.52 -6.02 24.88
C TYR A 21 -15.74 -5.52 23.44
N TYR A 22 -16.88 -4.90 23.16
CA TYR A 22 -17.16 -4.30 21.84
C TYR A 22 -16.14 -3.22 21.47
N PHE A 23 -15.81 -2.31 22.41
CA PHE A 23 -14.88 -1.23 22.15
C PHE A 23 -13.45 -1.74 21.93
N TYR A 24 -13.02 -2.72 22.74
CA TYR A 24 -11.66 -3.25 22.69
C TYR A 24 -11.45 -4.23 21.51
N GLU A 25 -12.39 -5.14 21.26
CA GLU A 25 -12.20 -6.17 20.24
C GLU A 25 -12.58 -5.69 18.83
N ILE A 26 -13.70 -4.99 18.65
CA ILE A 26 -14.12 -4.53 17.32
C ILE A 26 -13.43 -3.23 16.93
N ARG A 27 -13.33 -2.27 17.85
CA ARG A 27 -12.83 -0.92 17.53
C ARG A 27 -11.32 -0.78 17.69
N TYR A 28 -10.75 -1.29 18.78
CA TYR A 28 -9.32 -1.10 19.07
C TYR A 28 -8.44 -2.04 18.23
N GLN A 29 -8.73 -3.35 18.21
CA GLN A 29 -8.01 -4.29 17.33
C GLN A 29 -8.23 -3.96 15.85
N GLY A 30 -9.45 -3.57 15.45
CA GLY A 30 -9.76 -3.18 14.08
C GLY A 30 -8.97 -1.95 13.59
N LYS A 31 -8.79 -0.93 14.43
CA LYS A 31 -7.93 0.23 14.11
C LYS A 31 -6.46 -0.16 14.00
N LYS A 32 -5.95 -0.91 14.99
CA LYS A 32 -4.55 -1.35 15.03
C LYS A 32 -4.19 -2.25 13.85
N ALA A 33 -5.11 -3.13 13.45
CA ALA A 33 -4.96 -3.99 12.27
C ALA A 33 -4.92 -3.18 10.96
N LYS A 34 -5.83 -2.20 10.79
CA LYS A 34 -5.81 -1.30 9.62
C LYS A 34 -4.54 -0.47 9.55
N GLU A 35 -4.07 0.04 10.68
CA GLU A 35 -2.87 0.86 10.74
C GLU A 35 -1.61 0.05 10.45
N LYS A 36 -1.55 -1.20 10.92
CA LYS A 36 -0.51 -2.16 10.54
C LYS A 36 -0.57 -2.51 9.05
N GLU A 37 -1.75 -2.76 8.50
CA GLU A 37 -1.89 -3.06 7.07
C GLU A 37 -1.47 -1.86 6.18
N ILE A 38 -1.80 -0.63 6.60
CA ILE A 38 -1.40 0.59 5.89
C ILE A 38 0.11 0.83 6.02
N SER A 39 0.70 0.59 7.19
CA SER A 39 2.13 0.81 7.40
C SER A 39 2.99 -0.19 6.63
N GLU A 40 2.50 -1.42 6.46
CA GLU A 40 3.14 -2.45 5.63
C GLU A 40 3.01 -2.15 4.13
N LYS A 41 1.99 -1.41 3.67
CA LYS A 41 1.82 -1.12 2.24
C LYS A 41 2.93 -0.21 1.70
N ILE A 42 3.49 -0.61 0.57
CA ILE A 42 4.43 0.23 -0.19
C ILE A 42 3.70 1.43 -0.78
N PHE A 43 2.55 1.19 -1.41
CA PHE A 43 1.68 2.23 -1.98
C PHE A 43 0.35 2.28 -1.20
N PRO A 44 0.21 3.16 -0.19
CA PRO A 44 -1.01 3.28 0.62
C PRO A 44 -2.10 4.09 -0.12
N VAL A 45 -2.60 3.53 -1.22
CA VAL A 45 -3.59 4.13 -2.12
C VAL A 45 -4.53 3.04 -2.64
N LYS A 46 -5.78 3.37 -2.95
CA LYS A 46 -6.72 2.40 -3.52
C LYS A 46 -6.53 2.31 -5.01
N LYS A 47 -6.66 1.11 -5.58
CA LYS A 47 -6.63 0.87 -7.03
C LYS A 47 -7.58 1.79 -7.81
N ALA A 48 -8.79 2.00 -7.29
CA ALA A 48 -9.82 2.80 -7.99
C ALA A 48 -9.41 4.27 -8.16
N ASP A 49 -8.57 4.77 -7.28
CA ASP A 49 -8.14 6.17 -7.29
C ASP A 49 -6.91 6.40 -8.19
N ILE A 50 -6.25 5.34 -8.68
CA ILE A 50 -5.06 5.48 -9.54
C ILE A 50 -5.44 5.95 -10.95
N MET A 51 -4.87 7.08 -11.35
CA MET A 51 -5.08 7.70 -12.66
C MET A 51 -3.85 7.63 -13.56
N LYS A 52 -2.64 7.54 -12.98
CA LYS A 52 -1.40 7.47 -13.76
C LYS A 52 -0.37 6.56 -13.11
N VAL A 53 0.33 5.82 -13.94
CA VAL A 53 1.45 4.95 -13.58
C VAL A 53 2.66 5.40 -14.39
N VAL A 54 3.77 5.68 -13.72
CA VAL A 54 5.05 5.98 -14.33
C VAL A 54 6.05 4.94 -13.86
N CYS A 55 6.64 4.22 -14.82
CA CYS A 55 7.70 3.25 -14.55
C CYS A 55 8.97 3.69 -15.28
N GLU A 56 10.08 3.76 -14.58
CA GLU A 56 11.36 4.18 -15.13
C GLU A 56 12.44 3.15 -14.82
N LYS A 57 13.26 2.85 -15.83
CA LYS A 57 14.44 1.99 -15.69
C LYS A 57 15.51 2.46 -16.67
N GLY A 58 16.66 2.90 -16.14
CA GLY A 58 17.71 3.53 -16.94
C GLY A 58 17.16 4.70 -17.77
N LYS A 59 17.29 4.62 -19.11
CA LYS A 59 16.79 5.63 -20.06
C LYS A 59 15.36 5.41 -20.53
N THR A 60 14.71 4.32 -20.08
CA THR A 60 13.36 3.97 -20.52
C THR A 60 12.34 4.45 -19.51
N THR A 61 11.40 5.27 -19.96
CA THR A 61 10.26 5.74 -19.16
C THR A 61 8.97 5.33 -19.86
N ILE A 62 8.14 4.59 -19.14
CA ILE A 62 6.80 4.20 -19.56
C ILE A 62 5.80 4.98 -18.74
N MET A 63 4.93 5.72 -19.42
CA MET A 63 3.84 6.45 -18.78
C MET A 63 2.51 5.90 -19.26
N ILE A 64 1.64 5.58 -18.31
CA ILE A 64 0.29 5.07 -18.57
C ILE A 64 -0.69 5.97 -17.83
N GLU A 65 -1.65 6.53 -18.54
CA GLU A 65 -2.67 7.44 -18.00
C GLU A 65 -4.07 6.93 -18.31
N LYS A 66 -4.97 7.08 -17.35
CA LYS A 66 -6.40 6.81 -17.52
C LYS A 66 -7.07 8.06 -18.06
N LYS A 67 -7.58 8.01 -19.30
CA LYS A 67 -8.31 9.11 -19.95
C LYS A 67 -9.68 8.62 -20.37
N ASN A 68 -10.73 9.34 -19.98
CA ASN A 68 -12.13 9.01 -20.28
C ASN A 68 -12.49 7.55 -19.91
N GLY A 69 -11.95 7.05 -18.79
CA GLY A 69 -12.19 5.69 -18.31
C GLY A 69 -11.30 4.61 -18.93
N THR A 70 -10.52 4.91 -19.97
CA THR A 70 -9.65 3.94 -20.66
C THR A 70 -8.17 4.21 -20.39
N TRP A 71 -7.38 3.15 -20.21
CA TRP A 71 -5.93 3.26 -20.05
C TRP A 71 -5.23 3.51 -21.40
N ARG A 72 -4.27 4.44 -21.42
CA ARG A 72 -3.46 4.76 -22.59
C ARG A 72 -2.00 4.87 -22.20
N ILE A 73 -1.12 4.33 -23.03
CA ILE A 73 0.31 4.61 -22.94
C ILE A 73 0.51 6.01 -23.54
N THR A 74 1.14 6.91 -22.78
CA THR A 74 1.43 8.28 -23.20
C THR A 74 2.90 8.51 -23.50
N ALA A 75 3.79 7.65 -23.00
CA ALA A 75 5.21 7.60 -23.34
C ALA A 75 5.74 6.15 -23.23
N PRO A 76 6.73 5.75 -24.05
CA PRO A 76 7.40 6.57 -25.08
C PRO A 76 6.56 6.75 -26.35
N VAL A 77 5.58 5.87 -26.58
CA VAL A 77 4.65 5.93 -27.72
C VAL A 77 3.23 6.20 -27.23
N LYS A 78 2.44 6.93 -28.02
CA LYS A 78 1.04 7.22 -27.70
C LYS A 78 0.13 6.16 -28.30
N THR A 79 -0.36 5.23 -27.47
CA THR A 79 -1.24 4.15 -27.92
C THR A 79 -2.25 3.74 -26.86
N ALA A 80 -3.28 2.98 -27.25
CA ALA A 80 -4.18 2.35 -26.30
C ALA A 80 -3.41 1.31 -25.47
N ALA A 81 -3.61 1.32 -24.16
CA ALA A 81 -3.06 0.27 -23.30
C ALA A 81 -4.10 -0.84 -23.13
N ASP A 82 -3.64 -2.09 -23.03
CA ASP A 82 -4.54 -3.18 -22.65
C ASP A 82 -5.04 -2.96 -21.21
N SER A 83 -6.33 -2.65 -21.09
CA SER A 83 -6.90 -2.25 -19.81
C SER A 83 -6.86 -3.37 -18.78
N LYS A 84 -6.93 -4.64 -19.21
CA LYS A 84 -6.84 -5.80 -18.31
C LYS A 84 -5.44 -5.89 -17.70
N THR A 85 -4.41 -5.82 -18.53
CA THR A 85 -3.00 -5.84 -18.13
C THR A 85 -2.68 -4.69 -17.19
N VAL A 86 -3.07 -3.46 -17.54
CA VAL A 86 -2.80 -2.29 -16.67
C VAL A 86 -3.54 -2.42 -15.34
N ASN A 87 -4.78 -2.88 -15.33
CA ASN A 87 -5.53 -3.09 -14.10
C ASN A 87 -4.90 -4.18 -13.21
N THR A 88 -4.32 -5.23 -13.80
CA THR A 88 -3.55 -6.25 -13.06
C THR A 88 -2.27 -5.64 -12.50
N LEU A 89 -1.52 -4.87 -13.29
CA LEU A 89 -0.32 -4.17 -12.83
C LEU A 89 -0.62 -3.26 -11.63
N VAL A 90 -1.66 -2.42 -11.73
CA VAL A 90 -2.07 -1.53 -10.64
C VAL A 90 -2.52 -2.34 -9.41
N SER A 91 -3.27 -3.43 -9.60
CA SER A 91 -3.63 -4.35 -8.51
C SER A 91 -2.41 -4.88 -7.79
N THR A 92 -1.41 -5.36 -8.53
CA THR A 92 -0.16 -5.90 -7.97
C THR A 92 0.60 -4.83 -7.19
N LEU A 93 0.78 -3.64 -7.78
CA LEU A 93 1.51 -2.54 -7.15
C LEU A 93 0.84 -2.07 -5.85
N VAL A 94 -0.47 -1.84 -5.86
CA VAL A 94 -1.23 -1.44 -4.66
C VAL A 94 -1.26 -2.55 -3.60
N GLY A 95 -1.13 -3.81 -4.02
CA GLY A 95 -1.05 -4.97 -3.13
C GLY A 95 0.32 -5.18 -2.50
N LEU A 96 1.38 -4.48 -2.93
CA LEU A 96 2.72 -4.67 -2.41
C LEU A 96 2.82 -4.29 -0.93
N LYS A 97 3.40 -5.21 -0.16
CA LYS A 97 3.69 -5.03 1.26
C LYS A 97 5.18 -5.19 1.54
N SER A 98 5.72 -4.39 2.45
CA SER A 98 7.05 -4.59 3.00
C SER A 98 7.04 -5.84 3.88
N PHE A 99 7.89 -6.80 3.56
CA PHE A 99 8.07 -7.99 4.39
C PHE A 99 8.84 -7.67 5.67
N ARG A 100 9.90 -6.87 5.53
CA ARG A 100 10.76 -6.44 6.65
C ARG A 100 11.25 -5.03 6.37
N LYS A 101 11.25 -4.19 7.40
CA LYS A 101 11.93 -2.89 7.37
C LYS A 101 13.36 -3.06 7.85
N LEU A 102 14.31 -2.52 7.10
CA LEU A 102 15.70 -2.43 7.51
C LEU A 102 15.92 -1.06 8.18
N SER A 103 16.55 -1.07 9.34
CA SER A 103 16.96 0.13 10.07
C SER A 103 18.48 0.25 9.99
N ASP A 104 19.00 1.48 10.11
CA ASP A 104 20.44 1.75 10.20
C ASP A 104 21.26 1.28 8.97
N VAL A 105 20.59 1.20 7.82
CA VAL A 105 21.22 0.89 6.53
C VAL A 105 21.27 2.12 5.65
N LYS A 106 22.32 2.22 4.83
CA LYS A 106 22.40 3.23 3.77
C LYS A 106 21.66 2.72 2.54
N TRP A 107 20.76 3.52 1.98
CA TRP A 107 19.92 3.08 0.86
C TRP A 107 20.72 2.85 -0.43
N ASP A 108 21.86 3.53 -0.58
CA ASP A 108 22.78 3.48 -1.71
C ASP A 108 23.82 2.34 -1.59
N ASP A 109 23.69 1.49 -0.57
CA ASP A 109 24.51 0.29 -0.45
C ASP A 109 24.39 -0.57 -1.73
N PRO A 110 25.52 -0.92 -2.38
CA PRO A 110 25.53 -1.73 -3.60
C PRO A 110 24.81 -3.08 -3.49
N ASP A 111 24.70 -3.64 -2.28
CA ASP A 111 24.01 -4.90 -2.02
C ASP A 111 22.50 -4.77 -2.29
N PHE A 112 21.93 -3.58 -2.09
CA PHE A 112 20.51 -3.32 -2.40
C PHE A 112 20.30 -3.00 -3.87
N GLY A 113 21.32 -2.55 -4.59
CA GLY A 113 21.24 -2.20 -6.03
C GLY A 113 20.27 -1.04 -6.33
N LEU A 114 19.97 -0.20 -5.35
CA LEU A 114 19.07 0.94 -5.49
C LEU A 114 19.76 2.17 -6.12
N ALA A 115 21.09 2.26 -6.08
CA ALA A 115 21.85 3.37 -6.65
C ALA A 115 22.25 3.19 -8.14
N GLU A 116 22.47 1.95 -8.60
CA GLU A 116 23.00 1.69 -9.96
C GLU A 116 21.93 1.78 -11.07
N ASN A 117 20.93 0.89 -11.03
CA ASN A 117 19.89 0.82 -12.05
C ASN A 117 18.55 0.38 -11.45
N PRO A 118 17.99 1.20 -10.53
CA PRO A 118 16.73 0.89 -9.88
C PRO A 118 15.58 0.97 -10.88
N VAL A 119 14.52 0.21 -10.59
CA VAL A 119 13.21 0.47 -11.19
C VAL A 119 12.47 1.47 -10.31
N ARG A 120 12.17 2.65 -10.85
CA ARG A 120 11.33 3.65 -10.19
C ARG A 120 9.89 3.46 -10.61
N VAL A 121 8.97 3.46 -9.65
CA VAL A 121 7.54 3.42 -9.89
C VAL A 121 6.88 4.58 -9.17
N THR A 122 6.14 5.39 -9.91
CA THR A 122 5.29 6.44 -9.36
C THR A 122 3.84 6.20 -9.74
N LEU A 123 2.98 6.13 -8.73
CA LEU A 123 1.53 6.11 -8.90
C LEU A 123 0.98 7.50 -8.58
N TYR A 124 0.11 8.02 -9.44
CA TYR A 124 -0.65 9.24 -9.15
C TYR A 124 -2.11 8.88 -8.95
N ASP A 125 -2.69 9.38 -7.88
CA ASP A 125 -4.13 9.29 -7.65
C ASP A 125 -4.91 10.36 -8.44
N ARG A 126 -6.23 10.35 -8.29
CA ARG A 126 -7.17 11.31 -8.89
C ARG A 126 -6.94 12.75 -8.47
N ASP A 127 -6.33 12.96 -7.30
CA ASP A 127 -6.03 14.28 -6.74
C ASP A 127 -4.62 14.74 -7.16
N GLY A 128 -3.91 13.95 -7.97
CA GLY A 128 -2.57 14.23 -8.46
C GLY A 128 -1.47 13.91 -7.43
N LYS A 129 -1.82 13.30 -6.29
CA LYS A 129 -0.84 12.94 -5.27
C LYS A 129 0.03 11.78 -5.76
N ALA A 130 1.35 11.97 -5.68
CA ALA A 130 2.33 10.98 -6.07
C ALA A 130 2.65 10.02 -4.92
N TYR A 131 2.74 8.74 -5.24
CA TYR A 131 3.24 7.68 -4.38
C TYR A 131 4.41 7.01 -5.09
N LYS A 132 5.61 7.14 -4.53
CA LYS A 132 6.86 6.71 -5.17
C LYS A 132 7.49 5.52 -4.46
N ALA A 133 8.09 4.63 -5.23
CA ALA A 133 9.01 3.63 -4.71
C ALA A 133 10.10 3.29 -5.73
N MET A 134 11.29 2.97 -5.23
CA MET A 134 12.38 2.37 -5.99
C MET A 134 12.48 0.89 -5.66
N PHE A 135 12.85 0.08 -6.64
CA PHE A 135 13.10 -1.35 -6.50
C PHE A 135 14.49 -1.68 -7.01
N GLY A 136 15.24 -2.42 -6.19
CA GLY A 136 16.63 -2.80 -6.45
C GLY A 136 16.77 -4.30 -6.71
N LYS A 137 17.87 -4.87 -6.22
CA LYS A 137 18.19 -6.30 -6.35
C LYS A 137 17.19 -7.18 -5.58
N SER A 138 17.08 -8.42 -6.03
CA SER A 138 16.46 -9.48 -5.24
C SER A 138 17.34 -9.82 -4.04
N ASN A 139 16.70 -10.31 -2.99
CA ASN A 139 17.42 -10.90 -1.86
C ASN A 139 18.12 -12.21 -2.30
N PRO A 140 19.06 -12.76 -1.51
CA PRO A 140 19.82 -13.96 -1.90
C PRO A 140 18.97 -15.20 -2.25
N THR A 141 17.76 -15.30 -1.70
CA THR A 141 16.83 -16.41 -1.99
C THR A 141 15.92 -16.15 -3.20
N ASN A 142 16.07 -15.01 -3.87
CA ASN A 142 15.21 -14.53 -4.97
C ASN A 142 13.71 -14.51 -4.63
N SER A 143 13.35 -14.43 -3.35
CA SER A 143 11.97 -14.44 -2.88
C SER A 143 11.41 -13.03 -2.68
N TYR A 144 12.28 -12.04 -2.51
CA TYR A 144 11.91 -10.64 -2.26
C TYR A 144 12.85 -9.69 -3.01
N PHE A 145 12.44 -8.44 -3.15
CA PHE A 145 13.26 -7.35 -3.66
C PHE A 145 13.45 -6.29 -2.59
N TYR A 146 14.62 -5.65 -2.58
CA TYR A 146 14.82 -4.43 -1.79
C TYR A 146 14.05 -3.27 -2.40
N THR A 147 13.44 -2.44 -1.56
CA THR A 147 12.68 -1.28 -2.00
C THR A 147 12.92 -0.08 -1.07
N LEU A 148 12.93 1.12 -1.67
CA LEU A 148 12.92 2.38 -0.95
C LEU A 148 11.61 3.10 -1.22
N LYS A 149 10.80 3.25 -0.17
CA LYS A 149 9.50 3.94 -0.22
C LYS A 149 9.71 5.46 -0.16
N GLY A 150 9.02 6.20 -1.02
CA GLY A 150 9.04 7.67 -1.05
C GLY A 150 10.29 8.26 -1.71
N ALA A 151 11.06 7.46 -2.44
CA ALA A 151 12.26 7.93 -3.11
C ALA A 151 11.92 8.77 -4.36
N ASP A 152 12.74 9.80 -4.62
CA ASP A 152 12.64 10.68 -5.79
C ASP A 152 13.42 10.17 -7.00
#